data_AF-A0A1G8K8L7-F1
#
_entry.id   AF-A0A1G8K8L7-F1
#
_cell.length_a   1.000
_cell.length_b   1.000
_cell.length_c   1.000
_cell.angle_alpha   90.00
_cell.angle_beta   90.00
_cell.angle_gamma   90.00
#
_symmetry.space_group_name_H-M   'P 1'
#
loop_
_entity.id
_entity.type
_entity.pdbx_description
1 polymer ?
#
loop_
_entity_poly.entity_id
_entity_poly.type
_entity_poly.pdbx_seq_one_letter_code
_entity_poly.pdbx_strand_id
1 'polypeptide(L)'
;MNLTTCSNRLVSGLVEMLTWAARTGHLDEADRLLAALHLMRPKFVELHAYDAWLLIRRNRMTDAAQLLRQLEGRELQVPFGPYVTALLAVCLSALGDPGWRVYANEVLTRDEDAESVGLMNLLTGKRKKDEAEDTQASNLSAGTADLLRQAMSFSYLRA
;
A
#
# COMPACT_ATOMS: atom_id res chain seq x y z
N MET A 1 -28.06 -16.38 10.34
CA MET A 1 -26.70 -16.88 10.04
C MET A 1 -25.70 -15.84 10.51
N ASN A 2 -24.83 -16.17 11.47
CA ASN A 2 -23.82 -15.24 11.97
C ASN A 2 -22.63 -15.28 10.98
N LEU A 3 -22.62 -14.36 10.00
CA LEU A 3 -21.59 -14.27 8.96
C LEU A 3 -20.21 -13.84 9.51
N THR A 4 -20.10 -13.61 10.81
CA THR A 4 -18.90 -13.11 11.49
C THR A 4 -17.93 -14.23 11.90
N THR A 5 -18.37 -15.49 11.90
CA THR A 5 -17.54 -16.66 12.25
C THR A 5 -17.09 -17.41 11.00
N CYS A 6 -16.26 -16.78 10.17
CA CYS A 6 -15.63 -17.43 9.03
C CYS A 6 -14.29 -18.06 9.41
N SER A 7 -14.02 -19.26 8.89
CA SER A 7 -12.78 -19.99 9.12
C SER A 7 -11.58 -19.19 8.61
N ASN A 8 -10.45 -19.25 9.33
CA ASN A 8 -9.24 -18.55 8.91
C ASN A 8 -8.77 -18.99 7.51
N ARG A 9 -8.99 -20.26 7.13
CA ARG A 9 -8.70 -20.76 5.78
C ARG A 9 -9.45 -20.02 4.67
N LEU A 10 -10.74 -19.72 4.90
CA LEU A 10 -11.53 -18.97 3.93
C LEU A 10 -11.02 -17.53 3.80
N VAL A 11 -10.69 -16.90 4.93
CA VAL A 11 -10.14 -15.54 4.96
C VAL A 11 -8.80 -15.48 4.22
N SER A 12 -7.87 -16.39 4.51
CA SER A 12 -6.59 -16.49 3.81
C SER A 12 -6.78 -16.68 2.30
N GLY A 13 -7.67 -17.60 1.88
CA GLY A 13 -7.94 -17.81 0.45
C GLY A 13 -8.55 -16.59 -0.24
N LEU A 14 -9.39 -15.82 0.45
CA LEU A 14 -9.95 -14.57 -0.08
C LEU A 14 -8.88 -13.47 -0.21
N VAL A 15 -7.96 -13.39 0.75
CA VAL A 15 -6.80 -12.48 0.67
C VAL A 15 -5.88 -12.87 -0.48
N GLU A 16 -5.61 -14.16 -0.68
CA GLU A 16 -4.84 -14.63 -1.85
C GLU A 16 -5.54 -14.27 -3.17
N MET A 17 -6.85 -14.48 -3.28
CA MET A 17 -7.59 -14.10 -4.50
C MET A 17 -7.64 -12.58 -4.70
N LEU A 18 -7.83 -11.79 -3.64
CA LEU A 18 -7.80 -10.33 -3.67
C LEU A 18 -6.50 -9.84 -4.30
N THR A 19 -5.39 -10.41 -3.85
CA THR A 19 -4.06 -9.97 -4.23
C THR A 19 -3.71 -10.42 -5.64
N TRP A 20 -4.11 -11.63 -6.01
CA TRP A 20 -4.03 -12.10 -7.39
C TRP A 20 -4.83 -11.18 -8.33
N ALA A 21 -6.10 -10.92 -8.02
CA ALA A 21 -6.99 -10.10 -8.86
C ALA A 21 -6.43 -8.69 -9.04
N ALA A 22 -5.98 -8.07 -7.95
CA ALA A 22 -5.37 -6.76 -8.05
C ALA A 22 -4.05 -6.81 -8.84
N ARG A 23 -3.19 -7.83 -8.71
CA ARG A 23 -1.95 -7.95 -9.51
C ARG A 23 -2.22 -8.09 -11.01
N THR A 24 -3.26 -8.81 -11.40
CA THR A 24 -3.66 -9.03 -12.79
C THR A 24 -4.47 -7.88 -13.38
N GLY A 25 -4.86 -6.89 -12.57
CA GLY A 25 -5.58 -5.69 -13.02
C GLY A 25 -7.10 -5.79 -12.88
N HIS A 26 -7.61 -6.87 -12.29
CA HIS A 26 -9.01 -7.07 -11.94
C HIS A 26 -9.37 -6.30 -10.65
N LEU A 27 -9.34 -4.96 -10.73
CA LEU A 27 -9.51 -4.08 -9.57
C LEU A 27 -10.96 -4.09 -9.02
N ASP A 28 -11.96 -4.32 -9.88
CA ASP A 28 -13.35 -4.36 -9.45
C ASP A 28 -13.68 -5.66 -8.71
N GLU A 29 -13.09 -6.78 -9.14
CA GLU A 29 -13.13 -8.04 -8.41
C GLU A 29 -12.40 -7.92 -7.06
N ALA A 30 -11.24 -7.25 -7.06
CA ALA A 30 -10.49 -6.99 -5.84
C ALA A 30 -11.31 -6.18 -4.82
N ASP A 31 -11.99 -5.12 -5.24
CA ASP A 31 -12.90 -4.35 -4.37
C ASP A 31 -14.00 -5.21 -3.76
N ARG A 32 -14.65 -6.06 -4.57
CA ARG A 32 -15.72 -6.94 -4.09
C ARG A 32 -15.20 -7.93 -3.05
N LEU A 33 -14.00 -8.47 -3.26
CA LEU A 33 -13.36 -9.37 -2.30
C LEU A 33 -12.98 -8.65 -1.01
N LEU A 34 -12.47 -7.43 -1.10
CA LEU A 34 -12.12 -6.62 0.07
C LEU A 34 -13.36 -6.20 0.88
N ALA A 35 -14.45 -5.84 0.20
CA ALA A 35 -15.73 -5.57 0.85
C ALA A 35 -16.26 -6.79 1.61
N ALA A 36 -16.11 -8.00 1.05
CA ALA A 36 -16.46 -9.23 1.75
C ALA A 36 -15.58 -9.46 2.99
N LEU A 37 -14.27 -9.21 2.89
CA LEU A 37 -13.34 -9.32 4.01
C LEU A 37 -13.69 -8.38 5.16
N HIS A 38 -14.09 -7.13 4.86
CA HIS A 38 -14.56 -6.17 5.87
C HIS A 38 -15.79 -6.68 6.63
N LEU A 39 -16.74 -7.31 5.93
CA LEU A 39 -17.92 -7.92 6.57
C LEU A 39 -17.55 -9.12 7.46
N MET A 40 -16.55 -9.90 7.05
CA MET A 40 -16.10 -11.11 7.78
C MET A 40 -15.18 -10.80 8.97
N ARG A 41 -14.45 -9.67 8.92
CA ARG A 41 -13.47 -9.23 9.93
C ARG A 41 -13.64 -7.74 10.25
N PRO A 42 -14.81 -7.31 10.76
CA PRO A 42 -15.10 -5.87 10.97
C PRO A 42 -14.22 -5.19 12.03
N LYS A 43 -13.53 -5.98 12.88
CA LYS A 43 -12.63 -5.48 13.92
C LYS A 43 -11.18 -5.35 13.45
N PHE A 44 -10.85 -5.82 12.25
CA PHE A 44 -9.48 -5.82 11.73
C PHE A 44 -9.24 -4.53 10.94
N VAL A 45 -8.77 -3.50 11.64
CA VAL A 45 -8.64 -2.14 11.08
C VAL A 45 -7.57 -2.08 9.99
N GLU A 46 -6.59 -2.97 10.03
CA GLU A 46 -5.51 -3.14 9.08
C GLU A 46 -6.02 -3.43 7.66
N LEU A 47 -7.25 -3.93 7.49
CA LEU A 47 -7.86 -4.11 6.17
C LEU A 47 -7.94 -2.80 5.36
N HIS A 48 -8.03 -1.66 6.05
CA HIS A 48 -8.04 -0.35 5.40
C HIS A 48 -6.71 0.00 4.71
N ALA A 49 -5.61 -0.67 5.06
CA ALA A 49 -4.37 -0.54 4.31
C ALA A 49 -4.53 -1.11 2.88
N TYR A 50 -5.34 -2.16 2.70
CA TYR A 50 -5.66 -2.69 1.38
C TYR A 50 -6.63 -1.78 0.61
N ASP A 51 -7.55 -1.09 1.29
CA ASP A 51 -8.40 -0.08 0.64
C ASP A 51 -7.55 1.06 0.07
N ALA A 52 -6.61 1.57 0.88
CA ALA A 52 -5.66 2.58 0.45
C ALA A 52 -4.84 2.09 -0.74
N TRP A 53 -4.37 0.85 -0.69
CA TRP A 53 -3.64 0.25 -1.79
C TRP A 53 -4.45 0.18 -3.10
N LEU A 54 -5.71 -0.24 -3.06
CA LEU A 54 -6.57 -0.26 -4.25
C LEU A 54 -6.82 1.15 -4.82
N LEU A 55 -6.96 2.16 -3.94
CA LEU A 55 -7.03 3.57 -4.36
C LEU A 55 -5.77 4.01 -5.11
N ILE A 56 -4.59 3.67 -4.60
CA ILE A 56 -3.31 3.96 -5.25
C ILE A 56 -3.26 3.29 -6.64
N ARG A 57 -3.71 2.04 -6.74
CA ARG A 57 -3.77 1.29 -8.01
C ARG A 57 -4.71 1.93 -9.04
N ARG A 58 -5.72 2.68 -8.58
CA ARG A 58 -6.62 3.48 -9.41
C ARG A 58 -6.11 4.91 -9.65
N ASN A 59 -4.86 5.20 -9.30
CA ASN A 59 -4.26 6.53 -9.38
C ASN A 59 -5.01 7.59 -8.53
N ARG A 60 -5.74 7.17 -7.49
CA ARG A 60 -6.44 8.05 -6.55
C ARG A 60 -5.54 8.35 -5.34
N MET A 61 -4.41 9.01 -5.60
CA MET A 61 -3.35 9.24 -4.60
C MET A 61 -3.79 10.11 -3.43
N THR A 62 -4.65 11.10 -3.67
CA THR A 62 -5.20 11.99 -2.63
C THR A 62 -6.02 11.22 -1.60
N ASP A 63 -6.91 10.36 -2.09
CA ASP A 63 -7.85 9.61 -1.26
C ASP A 63 -7.10 8.53 -0.48
N ALA A 64 -6.11 7.89 -1.11
CA ALA A 64 -5.21 6.97 -0.46
C ALA A 64 -4.42 7.64 0.67
N ALA A 65 -3.82 8.81 0.43
CA ALA A 65 -3.07 9.54 1.44
C ALA A 65 -3.93 9.94 2.65
N GLN A 66 -5.18 10.36 2.40
CA GLN A 66 -6.13 10.68 3.48
C GLN A 66 -6.44 9.45 4.33
N LEU A 67 -6.70 8.30 3.71
CA LEU A 67 -6.98 7.07 4.42
C LEU A 67 -5.76 6.58 5.21
N LEU A 68 -4.56 6.63 4.63
CA LEU A 68 -3.33 6.21 5.30
C LEU A 68 -2.99 7.07 6.51
N ARG A 69 -3.20 8.39 6.44
CA ARG A 69 -3.03 9.28 7.62
C ARG A 69 -3.99 8.92 8.76
N GLN A 70 -5.21 8.48 8.44
CA GLN A 70 -6.14 8.01 9.47
C GLN A 70 -5.69 6.71 10.13
N LEU A 71 -4.94 5.87 9.40
CA LEU A 71 -4.40 4.61 9.92
C LEU A 71 -3.10 4.80 10.69
N GLU A 72 -2.24 5.72 10.26
CA GLU A 72 -1.01 6.10 10.97
C GLU A 72 -1.33 6.57 12.41
N GLY A 73 -2.44 7.29 12.61
CA GLY A 73 -2.89 7.72 13.93
C GLY A 73 -3.43 6.61 14.84
N ARG A 74 -3.35 5.33 14.45
CA ARG A 74 -3.85 4.18 15.21
C ARG A 74 -2.72 3.22 15.56
N GLU A 75 -2.90 2.48 16.65
CA GLU A 75 -2.05 1.32 16.93
C GLU A 75 -2.42 0.19 15.96
N LEU A 76 -1.51 -0.14 15.05
CA LEU A 76 -1.65 -1.22 14.08
C LEU A 76 -0.80 -2.41 14.50
N GLN A 77 -1.27 -3.62 14.17
CA GLN A 77 -0.47 -4.82 14.35
C GLN A 77 0.78 -4.78 13.45
N VAL A 78 1.91 -5.31 13.95
CA VAL A 78 3.12 -5.50 13.14
C VAL A 78 2.83 -6.54 12.04
N PRO A 79 3.21 -6.32 10.76
CA PRO A 79 4.07 -5.24 10.22
C PRO A 79 3.29 -4.06 9.57
N PHE A 80 1.99 -3.88 9.83
CA PHE A 80 1.19 -2.88 9.14
C PHE A 80 1.59 -1.42 9.41
N GLY A 81 2.22 -1.14 10.56
CA GLY A 81 2.73 0.20 10.88
C GLY A 81 3.72 0.73 9.82
N PRO A 82 4.92 0.12 9.70
CA PRO A 82 5.89 0.47 8.67
C PRO A 82 5.32 0.46 7.25
N TYR A 83 4.44 -0.49 6.95
CA TYR A 83 3.78 -0.59 5.65
C TYR A 83 2.88 0.61 5.33
N VAL A 84 2.05 1.05 6.27
CA VAL A 84 1.19 2.23 6.11
C VAL A 84 2.03 3.49 5.93
N THR A 85 3.10 3.66 6.71
CA THR A 85 4.03 4.79 6.60
C THR A 85 4.72 4.80 5.23
N ALA A 86 5.15 3.63 4.74
CA ALA A 86 5.74 3.48 3.42
C ALA A 86 4.76 3.84 2.30
N LEU A 87 3.52 3.33 2.34
CA LEU A 87 2.49 3.70 1.36
C LEU A 87 2.16 5.19 1.39
N LEU A 88 2.16 5.81 2.56
CA LEU A 88 1.93 7.25 2.70
C LEU A 88 3.05 8.04 2.03
N ALA A 89 4.31 7.66 2.25
CA ALA A 89 5.45 8.26 1.56
C ALA A 89 5.32 8.14 0.03
N VAL A 90 4.89 6.99 -0.49
CA VAL A 90 4.63 6.82 -1.93
C VAL A 90 3.54 7.77 -2.43
N CYS A 91 2.43 7.89 -1.72
CA CYS A 91 1.34 8.78 -2.11
C CYS A 91 1.79 10.25 -2.13
N LEU A 92 2.46 10.71 -1.07
CA LEU A 92 2.97 12.08 -0.97
C LEU A 92 3.99 12.38 -2.06
N SER A 93 4.86 11.41 -2.34
CA SER A 93 5.81 11.47 -3.44
C SER A 93 5.06 11.68 -4.76
N ALA A 94 4.07 10.83 -5.07
CA ALA A 94 3.27 10.96 -6.29
C ALA A 94 2.56 12.32 -6.42
N LEU A 95 2.13 12.89 -5.29
CA LEU A 95 1.49 14.21 -5.22
C LEU A 95 2.49 15.38 -5.29
N GLY A 96 3.80 15.12 -5.28
CA GLY A 96 4.85 16.14 -5.29
C GLY A 96 5.06 16.82 -3.93
N ASP A 97 4.51 16.28 -2.85
CA ASP A 97 4.63 16.83 -1.50
C ASP A 97 5.98 16.43 -0.89
N PRO A 98 6.92 17.37 -0.62
CA PRO A 98 8.25 17.06 -0.12
C PRO A 98 8.25 16.40 1.26
N GLY A 99 7.14 16.44 2.00
CA GLY A 99 6.94 15.71 3.25
C GLY A 99 7.12 14.20 3.10
N TRP A 100 7.05 13.65 1.88
CA TRP A 100 7.32 12.24 1.61
C TRP A 100 8.69 11.77 2.14
N ARG A 101 9.71 12.65 2.16
CA ARG A 101 11.06 12.33 2.64
C ARG A 101 11.10 12.05 4.14
N VAL A 102 10.25 12.69 4.92
CA VAL A 102 10.18 12.49 6.38
C VAL A 102 9.72 11.05 6.66
N TYR A 103 8.60 10.66 6.05
CA TYR A 103 8.04 9.32 6.17
C TYR A 103 8.96 8.23 5.59
N ALA A 104 9.62 8.51 4.46
CA ALA A 104 10.58 7.57 3.88
C ALA A 104 11.80 7.35 4.80
N ASN A 105 12.36 8.43 5.35
CA ASN A 105 13.48 8.33 6.29
C ASN A 105 13.08 7.64 7.59
N GLU A 106 11.86 7.84 8.06
CA GLU A 106 11.34 7.14 9.24
C GLU A 106 11.35 5.63 9.04
N VAL A 107 10.77 5.14 7.94
CA VAL A 107 10.74 3.70 7.62
C VAL A 107 12.15 3.13 7.49
N LEU A 108 13.06 3.85 6.82
CA LEU A 108 14.46 3.43 6.65
C LEU A 108 15.25 3.43 7.96
N THR A 109 14.95 4.35 8.87
CA THR A 109 15.66 4.47 10.16
C THR A 109 15.19 3.41 11.15
N ARG A 110 13.90 3.10 11.17
CA ARG A 110 13.32 2.11 12.07
C ARG A 110 13.69 0.68 11.66
N ASP A 111 13.82 0.42 10.35
CA ASP A 111 14.22 -0.87 9.78
C ASP A 111 13.43 -2.06 10.36
N GLU A 112 12.16 -1.82 10.70
CA GLU A 112 11.28 -2.80 11.36
C GLU A 112 10.76 -3.86 10.37
N ASP A 113 10.86 -3.57 9.07
CA ASP A 113 10.15 -4.30 8.04
C ASP A 113 10.87 -4.21 6.68
N ALA A 114 11.48 -5.32 6.28
CA ALA A 114 12.42 -5.38 5.16
C ALA A 114 11.77 -5.00 3.82
N GLU A 115 10.49 -5.31 3.60
CA GLU A 115 9.85 -5.00 2.32
C GLU A 115 9.43 -3.52 2.25
N SER A 116 9.05 -2.92 3.38
CA SER A 116 8.75 -1.50 3.48
C SER A 116 10.01 -0.66 3.28
N VAL A 117 11.14 -1.12 3.82
CA VAL A 117 12.48 -0.57 3.58
C VAL A 117 12.89 -0.74 2.11
N GLY A 118 12.66 -1.92 1.52
CA GLY A 118 12.88 -2.16 0.10
C GLY A 118 12.11 -1.19 -0.80
N LEU A 119 10.83 -0.96 -0.50
CA LEU A 119 9.99 0.00 -1.21
C LEU A 119 10.53 1.44 -1.09
N MET A 120 10.98 1.86 0.09
CA MET A 120 11.56 3.21 0.29
C MET A 120 12.89 3.39 -0.44
N ASN A 121 13.73 2.36 -0.48
CA ASN A 121 14.98 2.38 -1.25
C ASN A 121 14.70 2.52 -2.76
N LEU A 122 13.71 1.79 -3.29
CA LEU A 122 13.28 1.92 -4.68
C LEU A 122 12.72 3.31 -4.98
N LEU A 123 11.86 3.84 -4.09
CA LEU A 123 11.29 5.18 -4.23
C LEU A 123 12.37 6.26 -4.26
N THR A 124 13.31 6.19 -3.33
CA THR A 124 14.41 7.17 -3.20
C THR A 124 15.37 7.08 -4.37
N GLY A 125 15.74 5.86 -4.79
CA GLY A 125 16.57 5.63 -5.96
C GLY A 125 15.93 6.19 -7.24
N LYS A 126 14.62 5.98 -7.43
CA LYS A 126 13.89 6.54 -8.56
C LYS A 126 13.84 8.07 -8.48
N ARG A 127 13.55 8.66 -7.33
CA ARG A 127 13.48 10.12 -7.17
C ARG A 127 14.80 10.80 -7.45
N LYS A 128 15.92 10.21 -7.02
CA LYS A 128 17.25 10.70 -7.36
C LYS A 128 17.53 10.64 -8.86
N LYS A 129 17.01 9.61 -9.55
CA LYS A 129 17.09 9.51 -11.01
C LYS A 129 16.23 10.57 -11.69
N ASP A 130 14.98 10.72 -11.28
CA ASP A 130 14.05 11.72 -11.81
C ASP A 130 14.60 13.15 -11.60
N GLU A 131 15.17 13.46 -10.43
CA GLU A 131 15.84 14.74 -10.13
C GLU A 131 17.09 14.98 -11.00
N ALA A 132 17.81 13.92 -11.39
CA ALA A 132 18.94 14.01 -12.31
C ALA A 132 18.50 14.12 -13.78
N GLU A 133 17.30 13.64 -14.11
CA GLU A 133 16.72 13.65 -15.47
C GLU A 133 15.74 14.82 -15.70
N ASP A 134 15.38 15.59 -14.66
CA ASP A 134 14.47 16.75 -14.67
C ASP A 134 14.98 17.98 -15.47
N THR A 135 15.92 17.76 -16.39
CA THR A 135 16.07 18.61 -17.58
C THR A 135 14.98 18.31 -18.63
N GLN A 136 14.23 17.20 -18.57
CA GLN A 136 13.17 16.88 -19.55
C GLN A 136 11.93 16.16 -18.96
N ALA A 137 10.88 16.96 -18.71
CA ALA A 137 9.43 16.68 -18.78
C ALA A 137 8.83 15.37 -18.18
N SER A 138 8.32 15.51 -16.94
CA SER A 138 7.06 15.00 -16.38
C SER A 138 6.42 13.70 -16.94
N ASN A 139 6.83 12.54 -16.41
CA ASN A 139 6.10 11.26 -16.49
C ASN A 139 5.99 10.54 -15.11
N LEU A 140 5.76 11.33 -14.04
CA LEU A 140 5.84 10.89 -12.65
C LEU A 140 4.74 9.89 -12.21
N SER A 141 3.56 9.92 -12.83
CA SER A 141 2.40 9.12 -12.39
C SER A 141 2.47 7.65 -12.78
N ALA A 142 2.86 7.35 -14.03
CA ALA A 142 2.92 5.98 -14.55
C ALA A 142 3.97 5.13 -13.79
N GLY A 143 5.15 5.71 -13.56
CA GLY A 143 6.22 4.96 -12.91
C GLY A 143 5.99 4.73 -11.41
N THR A 144 5.07 5.43 -10.75
CA THR A 144 4.78 5.18 -9.32
C THR A 144 3.88 3.95 -9.17
N ALA A 145 2.94 3.76 -10.11
CA ALA A 145 2.15 2.54 -10.20
C ALA A 145 3.02 1.31 -10.51
N ASP A 146 4.06 1.47 -11.34
CA ASP A 146 5.02 0.39 -11.63
C ASP A 146 5.96 0.08 -10.45
N LEU A 147 6.41 1.11 -9.72
CA LEU A 147 7.15 0.91 -8.46
C LEU A 147 6.35 0.08 -7.46
N LEU A 148 5.05 0.36 -7.35
CA LEU A 148 4.17 -0.40 -6.47
C LEU A 148 3.93 -1.80 -7.01
N ARG A 149 3.78 -2.00 -8.33
CA ARG A 149 3.73 -3.36 -8.89
C ARG A 149 4.99 -4.17 -8.55
N GLN A 150 6.15 -3.52 -8.56
CA GLN A 150 7.44 -4.16 -8.28
C GLN A 150 7.66 -4.41 -6.78
N ALA A 151 7.25 -3.48 -5.91
CA ALA A 151 7.27 -3.69 -4.47
C ALA A 151 6.23 -4.70 -3.99
N MET A 152 5.18 -4.95 -4.77
CA MET A 152 4.13 -5.94 -4.47
C MET A 152 4.50 -7.38 -4.91
N SER A 153 5.74 -7.62 -5.38
CA SER A 153 6.30 -8.98 -5.34
C SER A 153 6.69 -9.41 -3.93
N PHE A 154 6.76 -8.46 -3.01
CA PHE A 154 7.06 -8.73 -1.62
C PHE A 154 5.78 -9.06 -0.83
N SER A 155 5.98 -9.90 0.17
CA SER A 155 5.18 -10.99 0.68
C SER A 155 4.35 -10.70 1.93
N TYR A 156 3.78 -9.50 2.14
CA TYR A 156 2.81 -9.27 3.25
C TYR A 156 1.52 -10.10 3.18
N LEU A 157 1.39 -10.97 2.19
CA LEU A 157 0.17 -11.69 1.83
C LEU A 157 0.34 -13.21 1.90
N ARG A 158 1.51 -13.68 2.34
CA ARG A 158 1.79 -15.10 2.54
C ARG A 158 1.78 -15.40 4.04
N ALA A 159 0.57 -15.43 4.62
CA ALA A 159 0.32 -16.03 5.93
C ALA A 159 -0.10 -17.49 5.74
#